data_AF-G5H7Y8-F1
#
_entry.id   AF-G5H7Y8-F1
#
_cell.length_a   1.000
_cell.length_b   1.000
_cell.length_c   1.000
_cell.angle_alpha   90.00
_cell.angle_beta   90.00
_cell.angle_gamma   90.00
#
_symmetry.space_group_name_H-M   'P 1'
#
loop_
_entity.id
_entity.type
_entity.pdbx_description
1 polymer ?
#
loop_
_entity_poly.entity_id
_entity_poly.type
_entity_poly.pdbx_seq_one_letter_code
_entity_poly.pdbx_strand_id
1 'polypeptide(L)'
;MKIASKTLIQIIVVVIVVGALLHHNYPIAGLSVALAAIGLYLLRNLRTCIRDIRRFKQLTRTAKVRLVTFTALLYILIHALVTGTIPYFLLLMMLGIDYLIYDNQPPK
;
A
#
# COMPACT_ATOMS: atom_id res chain seq x y z
N MET A 1 4.90 18.96 9.02
CA MET A 1 4.68 17.87 9.98
C MET A 1 5.06 16.54 9.32
N LYS A 2 6.19 15.92 9.68
CA LYS A 2 6.59 14.60 9.14
C LYS A 2 5.71 13.54 9.81
N ILE A 3 4.58 13.19 9.18
CA ILE A 3 3.77 12.04 9.62
C ILE A 3 4.66 10.80 9.52
N ALA A 4 4.82 10.08 10.64
CA ALA A 4 5.56 8.83 10.67
C ALA A 4 4.93 7.83 9.70
N SER A 5 5.75 7.11 8.93
CA SER A 5 5.28 6.15 7.92
C SER A 5 4.34 5.09 8.51
N LYS A 6 4.51 4.73 9.79
CA LYS A 6 3.59 3.83 10.53
C LYS A 6 2.18 4.40 10.64
N THR A 7 2.06 5.66 11.08
CA THR A 7 0.77 6.34 11.22
C THR A 7 0.06 6.45 9.87
N LEU A 8 0.82 6.65 8.79
CA LEU A 8 0.27 6.64 7.44
C LEU A 8 -0.33 5.29 7.05
N ILE A 9 0.40 4.19 7.26
CA ILE A 9 -0.10 2.85 6.92
C ILE A 9 -1.36 2.54 7.74
N GLN A 10 -1.37 2.87 9.03
CA GLN A 10 -2.55 2.71 9.89
C GLN A 10 -3.77 3.50 9.37
N ILE A 11 -3.59 4.77 9.01
CA ILE A 11 -4.66 5.59 8.43
C ILE A 11 -5.20 4.94 7.15
N ILE A 12 -4.31 4.45 6.28
CA ILE A 12 -4.70 3.83 5.01
C ILE A 12 -5.45 2.52 5.22
N VAL A 13 -5.02 1.70 6.18
CA VAL A 13 -5.74 0.49 6.57
C VAL A 13 -7.14 0.84 7.07
N VAL A 14 -7.30 1.86 7.92
CA VAL A 14 -8.62 2.32 8.39
C VAL A 14 -9.50 2.74 7.20
N VAL A 15 -8.97 3.55 6.27
CA VAL A 15 -9.72 3.99 5.08
C VAL A 15 -10.11 2.81 4.19
N ILE A 16 -9.24 1.81 4.02
CA ILE A 16 -9.54 0.59 3.24
C ILE A 16 -10.64 -0.23 3.91
N VAL A 17 -10.62 -0.38 5.23
CA VAL A 17 -11.66 -1.09 5.99
C VAL A 17 -12.99 -0.36 5.87
N VAL A 18 -13.00 0.97 6.01
CA VAL A 18 -14.21 1.80 5.79
C VAL A 18 -14.71 1.66 4.35
N GLY A 19 -13.81 1.67 3.36
CA GLY A 19 -14.15 1.44 1.95
C GLY A 19 -14.73 0.04 1.69
N ALA A 20 -14.21 -0.99 2.36
CA ALA A 20 -14.74 -2.35 2.29
C ALA A 20 -16.15 -2.46 2.90
N LEU A 21 -16.38 -1.82 4.05
CA LEU A 21 -17.70 -1.75 4.68
C LEU A 21 -18.70 -0.98 3.81
N LEU A 22 -18.25 0.13 3.21
CA LEU A 22 -19.04 0.91 2.25
C LEU A 22 -19.39 0.10 1.00
N HIS A 23 -18.50 -0.77 0.53
CA HIS A 23 -18.74 -1.60 -0.65
C HIS A 23 -20.02 -2.44 -0.52
N HIS A 24 -20.36 -2.90 0.69
CA HIS A 24 -21.55 -3.72 0.93
C HIS A 24 -22.85 -3.01 0.53
N ASN A 25 -22.98 -1.72 0.87
CA ASN A 25 -24.20 -0.93 0.60
C ASN A 25 -24.05 -0.04 -0.65
N TYR A 26 -22.83 0.35 -0.99
CA TYR A 26 -22.48 1.27 -2.08
C TYR A 26 -21.23 0.76 -2.81
N PRO A 27 -21.39 -0.23 -3.72
CA PRO A 27 -20.25 -0.94 -4.32
C PRO A 27 -19.29 -0.02 -5.08
N ILE A 28 -19.84 0.94 -5.83
CA ILE A 28 -19.04 1.92 -6.59
C ILE A 28 -18.27 2.85 -5.65
N ALA A 29 -18.91 3.36 -4.61
CA ALA A 29 -18.28 4.27 -3.66
C ALA A 29 -17.18 3.56 -2.84
N GLY A 30 -17.45 2.34 -2.37
CA GLY A 30 -16.47 1.53 -1.65
C GLY A 30 -15.23 1.19 -2.50
N LEU A 31 -15.45 0.86 -3.78
CA LEU A 31 -14.37 0.65 -4.74
C LEU A 31 -13.56 1.93 -4.97
N SER A 32 -14.21 3.06 -5.23
CA SER A 32 -13.53 4.35 -5.47
C SER A 32 -12.69 4.78 -4.27
N VAL A 33 -13.21 4.64 -3.05
CA VAL A 33 -12.47 4.97 -1.81
C VAL A 33 -11.24 4.09 -1.64
N ALA A 34 -11.38 2.78 -1.86
CA ALA A 34 -10.26 1.85 -1.75
C ALA A 34 -9.20 2.08 -2.84
N LEU A 35 -9.61 2.32 -4.09
CA LEU A 35 -8.71 2.69 -5.19
C LEU A 35 -7.95 3.99 -4.87
N ALA A 36 -8.64 5.00 -4.37
CA ALA A 36 -8.02 6.27 -3.99
C ALA A 36 -6.99 6.08 -2.86
N ALA A 37 -7.30 5.27 -1.85
CA ALA A 37 -6.40 4.98 -0.75
C ALA A 37 -5.12 4.25 -1.21
N ILE A 38 -5.27 3.20 -2.03
CA ILE A 38 -4.15 2.44 -2.60
C ILE A 38 -3.31 3.34 -3.52
N GLY A 39 -3.95 4.11 -4.39
CA GLY A 39 -3.28 5.03 -5.31
C GLY A 39 -2.47 6.10 -4.58
N LEU A 40 -3.05 6.71 -3.54
CA LEU A 40 -2.37 7.72 -2.73
C LEU A 40 -1.17 7.12 -1.97
N TYR A 41 -1.29 5.88 -1.48
CA TYR A 41 -0.17 5.16 -0.88
C TYR A 41 0.99 4.98 -1.86
N LEU A 42 0.69 4.47 -3.05
CA LEU A 42 1.67 4.20 -4.10
C LEU A 42 2.35 5.50 -4.56
N LEU A 43 1.59 6.56 -4.81
CA LEU A 43 2.12 7.87 -5.20
C LEU A 43 3.11 8.42 -4.16
N ARG A 44 2.77 8.31 -2.88
CA ARG A 44 3.63 8.80 -1.80
C ARG A 44 4.92 8.00 -1.67
N ASN A 45 4.85 6.68 -1.87
CA ASN A 45 6.02 5.81 -1.83
C ASN A 45 6.78 5.69 -3.16
N LEU A 46 6.27 6.30 -4.24
CA LEU A 46 6.82 6.22 -5.59
C LEU A 46 8.27 6.72 -5.65
N ARG A 47 8.57 7.85 -4.99
CA ARG A 47 9.95 8.39 -4.95
C ARG A 47 10.94 7.40 -4.32
N THR A 48 10.49 6.72 -3.26
CA THR A 48 11.29 5.72 -2.56
C THR A 48 11.49 4.49 -3.44
N CYS A 49 10.44 4.03 -4.11
CA CYS A 49 10.50 2.93 -5.08
C CYS A 49 11.46 3.24 -6.24
N ILE A 50 11.38 4.43 -6.85
CA ILE A 50 12.29 4.85 -7.93
C ILE A 50 13.75 4.85 -7.45
N ARG A 51 14.01 5.35 -6.24
CA ARG A 51 15.36 5.32 -5.66
C ARG A 51 15.84 3.89 -5.43
N ASP A 52 14.97 3.02 -4.94
CA ASP A 52 15.28 1.62 -4.68
C ASP A 52 15.58 0.86 -5.98
N ILE A 53 14.79 1.08 -7.04
CA ILE A 53 15.05 0.52 -8.38
C ILE A 53 16.41 0.99 -8.91
N ARG A 54 16.72 2.29 -8.78
CA ARG A 54 18.01 2.84 -9.24
C ARG A 54 19.22 2.24 -8.52
N ARG A 55 19.06 1.77 -7.29
CA ARG A 55 20.14 1.17 -6.47
C ARG A 55 19.97 -0.34 -6.25
N PHE A 56 19.24 -1.02 -7.13
CA PHE A 56 18.82 -2.42 -6.94
C PHE A 56 19.95 -3.39 -6.53
N LYS A 57 21.15 -3.25 -7.11
CA LYS A 57 22.31 -4.10 -6.79
C LYS A 57 22.84 -3.93 -5.36
N GLN A 58 22.61 -2.77 -4.73
CA GLN A 58 23.10 -2.43 -3.39
C GLN A 58 21.98 -2.45 -2.33
N LEU A 59 20.81 -3.02 -2.65
CA LEU A 59 19.66 -3.00 -1.76
C LEU A 59 19.78 -4.00 -0.62
N THR A 60 19.46 -3.55 0.59
CA THR A 60 19.26 -4.41 1.76
C THR A 60 18.04 -5.33 1.57
N ARG A 61 18.01 -6.44 2.30
CA ARG A 61 16.87 -7.40 2.27
C ARG A 61 15.53 -6.70 2.54
N THR A 62 15.47 -5.79 3.50
CA THR A 62 14.27 -5.01 3.84
C THR A 62 13.79 -4.12 2.71
N ALA A 63 14.71 -3.46 1.99
CA ALA A 63 14.36 -2.63 0.85
C ALA A 63 13.88 -3.46 -0.35
N LYS A 64 14.41 -4.68 -0.53
CA LYS A 64 13.90 -5.61 -1.56
C LYS A 64 12.47 -6.05 -1.26
N VAL A 65 12.17 -6.38 -0.01
CA VAL A 65 10.79 -6.73 0.38
C VAL A 65 9.85 -5.54 0.17
N ARG A 66 10.27 -4.31 0.49
CA ARG A 66 9.48 -3.10 0.19
C ARG A 66 9.19 -2.92 -1.30
N LEU A 67 10.15 -3.25 -2.16
CA LEU A 67 9.94 -3.18 -3.61
C LEU A 67 8.90 -4.22 -4.06
N VAL A 68 8.97 -5.43 -3.51
CA VAL A 68 8.01 -6.51 -3.78
C VAL A 68 6.62 -6.15 -3.28
N THR A 69 6.47 -5.65 -2.05
CA THR A 69 5.18 -5.19 -1.51
C THR A 69 4.61 -4.04 -2.34
N PHE A 70 5.44 -3.07 -2.74
CA PHE A 70 5.02 -1.98 -3.63
C PHE A 70 4.51 -2.50 -4.98
N THR A 71 5.22 -3.46 -5.57
CA THR A 71 4.83 -4.06 -6.86
C THR A 71 3.53 -4.85 -6.74
N ALA A 72 3.36 -5.60 -5.65
CA ALA A 72 2.13 -6.33 -5.36
C ALA A 72 0.93 -5.38 -5.17
N LEU A 73 1.11 -4.27 -4.45
CA LEU A 73 0.07 -3.25 -4.28
C LEU A 73 -0.28 -2.56 -5.61
N LEU A 74 0.70 -2.32 -6.48
CA LEU A 74 0.47 -1.79 -7.82
C LEU A 74 -0.34 -2.78 -8.68
N TYR A 75 -0.01 -4.08 -8.60
CA TYR A 75 -0.79 -5.13 -9.26
C TYR A 75 -2.25 -5.14 -8.76
N ILE A 76 -2.46 -5.07 -7.44
CA ILE A 76 -3.80 -5.02 -6.83
C ILE A 76 -4.58 -3.80 -7.33
N LEU A 77 -3.94 -2.64 -7.45
CA LEU A 77 -4.57 -1.43 -7.99
C LEU A 77 -5.02 -1.65 -9.44
N ILE A 78 -4.15 -2.17 -10.29
CA ILE A 78 -4.45 -2.42 -11.71
C ILE A 78 -5.56 -3.48 -11.84
N HIS A 79 -5.45 -4.59 -11.10
CA HIS A 79 -6.46 -5.63 -11.06
C HIS A 79 -7.82 -5.07 -10.66
N ALA A 80 -7.88 -4.25 -9.61
CA ALA A 80 -9.12 -3.63 -9.15
C ALA A 80 -9.71 -2.67 -10.19
N LEU A 81 -8.85 -1.94 -10.92
CA LEU A 81 -9.29 -1.06 -12.00
C LEU A 81 -9.90 -1.83 -13.19
N VAL A 82 -9.33 -2.99 -13.52
CA VAL A 82 -9.75 -3.81 -14.67
C VAL A 82 -10.97 -4.68 -14.35
N THR A 83 -10.99 -5.29 -13.17
CA THR A 83 -12.02 -6.27 -12.79
C THR A 83 -13.16 -5.68 -11.97
N GLY A 84 -13.00 -4.47 -11.43
CA GLY A 84 -13.94 -3.90 -10.47
C GLY A 84 -13.99 -4.65 -9.13
N THR A 85 -13.00 -5.50 -8.84
CA THR A 85 -12.94 -6.27 -7.60
C THR A 85 -11.61 -6.11 -6.88
N ILE A 86 -11.67 -5.99 -5.55
CA ILE A 86 -10.50 -5.77 -4.72
C ILE A 86 -10.23 -7.03 -3.89
N PRO A 87 -9.06 -7.67 -4.05
CA PRO A 87 -8.65 -8.77 -3.18
C PRO A 87 -8.24 -8.22 -1.79
N TYR A 88 -9.24 -7.87 -0.96
CA TYR A 88 -9.04 -7.21 0.34
C TYR A 88 -8.09 -7.97 1.27
N PHE A 89 -8.16 -9.31 1.30
CA PHE A 89 -7.24 -10.12 2.09
C PHE A 89 -5.77 -9.93 1.66
N LEU A 90 -5.50 -10.04 0.36
CA LEU A 90 -4.15 -9.85 -0.19
C LEU A 90 -3.65 -8.42 0.04
N LEU A 91 -4.54 -7.43 -0.13
CA LEU A 91 -4.26 -6.02 0.11
C LEU A 91 -3.82 -5.77 1.57
N LEU A 92 -4.59 -6.28 2.54
CA LEU A 92 -4.28 -6.14 3.96
C LEU A 92 -2.99 -6.89 4.33
N MET A 93 -2.76 -8.08 3.78
CA MET A 93 -1.52 -8.83 3.97
C MET A 93 -0.29 -8.04 3.50
N MET A 94 -0.34 -7.45 2.30
CA MET A 94 0.78 -6.66 1.77
C MET A 94 1.05 -5.40 2.60
N LEU A 95 -0.01 -4.71 3.06
CA LEU A 95 0.12 -3.55 3.95
C LEU A 95 0.68 -3.94 5.33
N GLY A 96 0.28 -5.11 5.86
CA GLY A 96 0.81 -5.65 7.11
C GLY A 96 2.29 -5.99 7.02
N ILE A 97 2.73 -6.62 5.93
CA ILE A 97 4.16 -6.89 5.67
C ILE A 97 4.93 -5.57 5.60
N ASP A 98 4.40 -4.57 4.89
CA ASP A 98 5.05 -3.27 4.76
C ASP A 98 5.15 -2.54 6.11
N TYR A 99 4.09 -2.63 6.94
CA TYR A 99 4.09 -2.12 8.31
C TYR A 99 5.19 -2.75 9.18
N LEU A 100 5.32 -4.08 9.15
CA LEU A 100 6.35 -4.80 9.91
C LEU A 100 7.76 -4.43 9.46
N ILE A 101 7.98 -4.17 8.17
CA ILE A 101 9.28 -3.72 7.66
C ILE A 101 9.62 -2.32 8.16
N TYR A 102 8.61 -1.45 8.26
CA TYR A 102 8.78 -0.10 8.83
C TYR A 102 9.04 -0.11 10.34
N ASP A 103 8.54 -1.11 11.07
CA ASP A 103 8.81 -1.29 12.50
C ASP A 103 10.26 -1.70 12.78
N ASN A 104 10.83 -2.52 11.90
CA ASN A 104 12.19 -3.03 12.01
C ASN A 104 13.28 -2.09 11.47
N GLN A 105 12.94 -0.85 11.08
CA GLN A 105 13.94 0.15 10.68
C GLN A 105 14.38 0.96 11.90
N PRO A 106 15.70 1.15 12.14
CA PRO A 106 16.17 1.99 13.23
C PRO A 106 15.62 3.41 13.08
N PRO A 107 15.29 4.10 14.19
CA PRO A 107 14.82 5.47 14.14
C PRO A 107 15.85 6.33 13.40
N LYS A 108 15.36 7.15 12.46
CA LYS A 108 16.18 8.11 11.71
C LYS A 108 16.35 9.40 12.47
#